data_AF-A0A2H9L0T4-F1
#
_entry.id   AF-A0A2H9L0T4-F1
#
_cell.length_a   1.000
_cell.length_b   1.000
_cell.length_c   1.000
_cell.angle_alpha   90.00
_cell.angle_beta   90.00
_cell.angle_gamma   90.00
#
_symmetry.space_group_name_H-M   'P 1'
#
loop_
_entity.id
_entity.type
_entity.pdbx_description
1 polymer ?
#
loop_
_entity_poly.entity_id
_entity_poly.type
_entity_poly.pdbx_seq_one_letter_code
_entity_poly.pdbx_strand_id
1 'polypeptide(L)'
;MHKMLWLKIGGKRFHMLKLAGAFFVFASVLKVAESAYNIFLIVDKVNTALMRPELTEQLFGWAIGAPYVFSNEDVLGVLLGPIAGFLFWLGIAVLALVIYQSGKVILPIEEYEQRVSDHHRRLIERAVKHRK
;
A
#
# COMPACT_ATOMS: atom_id res chain seq x y z
N MET A 1 -11.56 27.54 2.58
CA MET A 1 -12.06 26.65 3.66
C MET A 1 -12.00 25.20 3.18
N HIS A 2 -10.86 24.52 3.31
CA HIS A 2 -10.79 23.08 3.01
C HIS A 2 -11.40 22.31 4.18
N LYS A 3 -12.51 21.60 3.92
CA LYS A 3 -13.18 20.76 4.93
C LYS A 3 -12.35 19.51 5.15
N MET A 4 -11.58 19.51 6.24
CA MET A 4 -10.85 18.35 6.71
C MET A 4 -11.82 17.34 7.32
N LEU A 5 -11.85 16.12 6.78
CA LEU A 5 -12.67 15.03 7.32
C LEU A 5 -11.96 14.42 8.53
N TRP A 6 -12.43 14.78 9.71
CA TRP A 6 -12.02 14.18 10.98
C TRP A 6 -12.96 13.05 11.34
N LEU A 7 -12.40 11.89 11.68
CA LEU A 7 -13.18 10.78 12.22
C LEU A 7 -12.94 10.70 13.73
N LYS A 8 -14.01 10.71 14.53
CA LYS A 8 -13.89 10.52 15.98
C LYS A 8 -14.16 9.06 16.31
N ILE A 9 -13.14 8.34 16.79
CA ILE A 9 -13.24 6.94 17.24
C ILE A 9 -12.78 6.88 18.70
N GLY A 10 -13.60 6.32 19.59
CA GLY A 10 -13.22 6.10 21.00
C GLY A 10 -12.82 7.38 21.76
N GLY A 11 -13.45 8.52 21.43
CA GLY A 11 -13.10 9.82 22.03
C GLY A 11 -11.90 10.52 21.42
N LYS A 12 -11.06 9.83 20.62
CA LYS A 12 -9.91 10.41 19.92
C LYS A 12 -10.28 10.85 18.51
N ARG A 13 -9.76 11.99 18.07
CA ARG A 13 -9.91 12.50 16.71
C ARG A 13 -8.77 11.95 15.84
N PHE A 14 -9.12 11.22 14.79
CA PHE A 14 -8.17 10.66 13.83
C PHE A 14 -8.36 11.33 12.48
N HIS A 15 -7.25 11.58 11.80
CA HIS A 15 -7.25 12.12 10.45
C HIS A 15 -7.40 11.00 9.44
N MET A 16 -8.34 11.18 8.51
CA MET A 16 -8.60 10.22 7.43
C MET A 16 -7.35 9.94 6.59
N LEU A 17 -6.49 10.94 6.34
CA LEU A 17 -5.26 10.74 5.55
C LEU A 17 -4.25 9.82 6.23
N LYS A 18 -4.00 9.99 7.53
CA LYS A 18 -3.11 9.08 8.29
C LYS A 18 -3.69 7.68 8.40
N LEU A 19 -5.01 7.59 8.56
CA LEU A 19 -5.72 6.32 8.69
C LEU A 19 -5.70 5.55 7.35
N ALA A 20 -5.94 6.25 6.25
CA ALA A 20 -5.79 5.72 4.90
C ALA A 20 -4.34 5.29 4.62
N GLY A 21 -3.36 6.14 4.96
CA GLY A 21 -1.93 5.79 4.84
C GLY A 21 -1.57 4.54 5.63
N ALA A 22 -2.02 4.42 6.89
CA ALA A 22 -1.77 3.24 7.72
C ALA A 22 -2.44 1.98 7.14
N PHE A 23 -3.66 2.10 6.62
CA PHE A 23 -4.36 1.02 5.93
C PHE A 23 -3.59 0.57 4.67
N PHE A 24 -3.14 1.51 3.83
CA PHE A 24 -2.37 1.19 2.62
C PHE A 24 -1.03 0.54 2.96
N VAL A 25 -0.33 1.02 4.00
CA VAL A 25 0.91 0.38 4.47
C VAL A 25 0.63 -1.06 4.86
N PHE A 26 -0.38 -1.30 5.69
CA PHE A 26 -0.73 -2.65 6.12
C PHE A 26 -1.11 -3.55 4.94
N ALA A 27 -1.98 -3.09 4.05
CA ALA A 27 -2.40 -3.83 2.86
C ALA A 27 -1.22 -4.15 1.93
N SER A 28 -0.31 -3.20 1.72
CA SER A 28 0.87 -3.39 0.88
C SER A 28 1.84 -4.43 1.47
N VAL A 29 2.04 -4.45 2.79
CA VAL A 29 2.87 -5.46 3.46
C VAL A 29 2.28 -6.85 3.28
N LEU A 30 0.95 -7.01 3.44
CA LEU A 30 0.28 -8.28 3.18
C LEU A 30 0.44 -8.72 1.72
N LYS A 31 0.31 -7.79 0.76
CA LYS A 31 0.50 -8.08 -0.66
C LYS A 31 1.94 -8.44 -1.04
N VAL A 32 2.93 -7.83 -0.39
CA VAL A 32 4.34 -8.20 -0.52
C VAL A 32 4.56 -9.63 -0.01
N ALA A 33 4.00 -9.97 1.15
CA ALA A 33 4.10 -11.31 1.72
C ALA A 33 3.41 -12.37 0.84
N GLU A 34 2.20 -12.08 0.34
CA GLU A 34 1.49 -12.94 -0.61
C GLU A 34 2.31 -13.17 -1.88
N SER A 35 2.90 -12.11 -2.43
CA SER A 35 3.72 -12.21 -3.65
C SER A 35 5.00 -13.00 -3.43
N ALA A 36 5.64 -12.85 -2.26
CA ALA A 36 6.78 -13.66 -1.87
C ALA A 36 6.40 -15.14 -1.76
N TYR A 37 5.25 -15.45 -1.13
CA TYR A 37 4.74 -16.81 -1.05
C TYR A 37 4.45 -17.42 -2.43
N ASN A 38 3.87 -16.64 -3.34
CA ASN A 38 3.61 -17.08 -4.71
C ASN A 38 4.90 -17.42 -5.48
N ILE A 39 6.01 -16.70 -5.23
CA ILE A 39 7.32 -17.07 -5.80
C ILE A 39 7.73 -18.47 -5.33
N PHE A 40 7.65 -18.75 -4.03
CA PHE A 40 7.98 -20.07 -3.48
C PHE A 40 7.11 -21.18 -4.07
N LEU A 41 5.81 -20.95 -4.21
CA LEU A 41 4.90 -21.92 -4.84
C LEU A 41 5.27 -22.23 -6.29
N ILE A 42 5.67 -21.22 -7.06
CA ILE A 42 6.05 -21.41 -8.46
C ILE A 42 7.39 -22.14 -8.55
N VAL A 43 8.37 -21.83 -7.69
CA VAL A 43 9.63 -22.59 -7.63
C VAL A 43 9.38 -24.05 -7.29
N ASP A 44 8.47 -24.35 -6.35
CA ASP A 44 8.10 -25.72 -6.00
C ASP A 44 7.45 -26.48 -7.18
N LYS A 45 6.57 -25.80 -7.92
CA LYS A 45 6.00 -26.34 -9.16
C LYS A 45 7.06 -26.58 -10.24
N VAL A 46 8.04 -25.69 -10.38
CA VAL A 46 9.17 -25.85 -11.32
C VAL A 46 9.96 -27.09 -10.96
N ASN A 47 10.34 -27.25 -9.68
CA ASN A 47 11.08 -28.42 -9.20
C ASN A 47 10.28 -29.72 -9.45
N THR A 48 8.97 -29.68 -9.23
CA THR A 48 8.08 -30.81 -9.48
C THR A 48 8.01 -31.17 -10.97
N ALA A 49 7.90 -30.18 -11.85
CA ALA A 49 7.90 -30.39 -13.30
C ALA A 49 9.25 -30.93 -13.82
N LEU A 50 10.37 -30.49 -13.24
CA LEU A 50 11.70 -31.02 -13.57
C LEU A 50 11.88 -32.49 -13.15
N MET A 51 11.30 -32.89 -12.01
CA MET A 51 11.35 -34.29 -11.55
C MET A 51 10.32 -35.18 -12.24
N ARG A 52 9.18 -34.62 -12.66
CA ARG A 52 8.07 -35.32 -13.31
C ARG A 52 7.58 -34.52 -14.53
N PRO A 53 8.26 -34.66 -15.68
CA PRO A 53 7.94 -33.90 -16.89
C PRO A 53 6.50 -34.10 -17.38
N GLU A 54 5.91 -35.26 -17.11
CA GLU A 54 4.50 -35.58 -17.39
C GLU A 54 3.48 -34.63 -16.73
N LEU A 55 3.84 -33.94 -15.65
CA LEU A 55 2.97 -33.00 -14.94
C LEU A 55 3.10 -31.56 -15.45
N THR A 56 4.01 -31.29 -16.38
CA THR A 56 4.33 -29.93 -16.85
C THR A 56 3.10 -29.21 -17.40
N GLU A 57 2.31 -29.86 -18.26
CA GLU A 57 1.10 -29.27 -18.84
C GLU A 57 0.03 -29.00 -17.78
N GLN A 58 -0.11 -29.86 -16.77
CA GLN A 58 -1.05 -29.65 -15.67
C GLN A 58 -0.62 -28.48 -14.76
N LEU A 59 0.68 -28.34 -14.51
CA LEU A 59 1.23 -27.33 -13.60
C LEU A 59 1.39 -25.96 -14.25
N PHE A 60 1.69 -25.92 -15.55
CA PHE A 60 2.07 -24.73 -16.30
C PHE A 60 1.32 -24.54 -17.62
N GLY A 61 0.27 -25.29 -17.92
CA GLY A 61 -0.53 -25.09 -19.14
C GLY A 61 -1.19 -23.70 -19.24
N TRP A 62 -1.23 -22.94 -18.14
CA TRP A 62 -1.63 -21.53 -18.10
C TRP A 62 -0.51 -20.56 -18.46
N ALA A 63 0.75 -21.00 -18.38
CA ALA A 63 1.96 -20.23 -18.62
C ALA A 63 2.70 -20.82 -19.83
N ILE A 64 2.35 -20.30 -21.01
CA ILE A 64 2.94 -20.66 -22.31
C ILE A 64 2.45 -22.05 -22.77
N GLY A 65 2.33 -22.26 -24.08
CA GLY A 65 1.97 -23.56 -24.66
C GLY A 65 3.04 -24.60 -24.34
N ALA A 66 2.95 -25.14 -23.13
CA ALA A 66 4.05 -25.79 -22.44
C ALA A 66 4.52 -27.00 -23.27
N PRO A 67 5.74 -26.97 -23.83
CA PRO A 67 6.29 -28.13 -24.50
C PRO A 67 6.46 -29.26 -23.47
N TYR A 68 6.35 -30.52 -23.93
CA TYR A 68 6.57 -31.71 -23.08
C TYR A 68 7.95 -31.70 -22.39
N VAL A 69 8.89 -30.92 -22.94
CA VAL A 69 10.23 -30.70 -22.39
C VAL A 69 10.28 -29.29 -21.79
N PHE A 70 10.24 -29.21 -20.46
CA PHE A 70 10.37 -27.95 -19.73
C PHE A 70 11.83 -27.46 -19.76
N SER A 71 12.07 -26.30 -20.37
CA SER A 71 13.41 -25.73 -20.55
C SER A 71 13.79 -24.75 -19.44
N ASN A 72 15.06 -24.38 -19.37
CA ASN A 72 15.52 -23.32 -18.45
C ASN A 72 14.96 -21.94 -18.82
N GLU A 73 14.69 -21.68 -20.10
CA GLU A 73 14.02 -20.44 -20.51
C GLU A 73 12.58 -20.36 -19.99
N ASP A 74 11.87 -21.50 -19.94
CA ASP A 74 10.51 -21.57 -19.41
C ASP A 74 10.48 -21.24 -17.92
N VAL A 75 11.46 -21.72 -17.15
CA VAL A 75 11.63 -21.39 -15.71
C VAL A 75 11.71 -19.88 -15.49
N LEU A 76 12.46 -19.16 -16.32
CA LEU A 76 12.54 -17.71 -16.23
C LEU A 76 11.20 -17.07 -16.59
N GLY A 77 10.51 -17.59 -17.61
CA GLY A 77 9.20 -17.13 -18.04
C GLY A 77 8.14 -17.22 -16.94
N VAL A 78 7.99 -18.39 -16.30
CA VAL A 78 6.99 -18.57 -15.22
C VAL A 78 7.32 -17.81 -13.94
N LEU A 79 8.59 -17.55 -13.64
CA LEU A 79 8.99 -16.76 -12.47
C LEU A 79 8.84 -15.25 -12.68
N LEU A 80 8.82 -14.77 -13.92
CA LEU A 80 8.79 -13.35 -14.24
C LEU A 80 7.53 -12.66 -13.69
N GLY A 81 6.36 -13.30 -13.81
CA GLY A 81 5.09 -12.77 -13.28
C GLY A 81 5.09 -12.59 -11.75
N PRO A 82 5.36 -13.64 -10.96
CA PRO A 82 5.47 -13.56 -9.51
C PRO A 82 6.51 -12.54 -9.02
N ILE A 83 7.69 -12.49 -9.64
CA ILE A 83 8.75 -11.54 -9.29
C ILE A 83 8.30 -10.10 -9.60
N ALA A 84 7.71 -9.86 -10.77
CA ALA A 84 7.18 -8.55 -11.13
C ALA A 84 6.08 -8.11 -10.14
N GLY A 85 5.20 -9.02 -9.74
CA GLY A 85 4.17 -8.77 -8.72
C GLY A 85 4.79 -8.37 -7.38
N PHE A 86 5.80 -9.10 -6.92
CA PHE A 86 6.52 -8.77 -5.68
C PHE A 86 7.14 -7.37 -5.73
N LEU A 87 7.87 -7.06 -6.81
CA LEU A 87 8.52 -5.75 -6.98
C LEU A 87 7.50 -4.61 -7.07
N PHE A 88 6.39 -4.84 -7.78
CA PHE A 88 5.30 -3.87 -7.87
C PHE A 88 4.72 -3.55 -6.49
N TRP A 89 4.36 -4.57 -5.71
CA TRP A 89 3.80 -4.36 -4.37
C TRP A 89 4.81 -3.76 -3.39
N LEU A 90 6.09 -4.05 -3.56
CA LEU A 90 7.16 -3.42 -2.80
C LEU A 90 7.27 -1.92 -3.14
N GLY A 91 7.14 -1.55 -4.41
CA GLY A 91 7.02 -0.15 -4.84
C GLY A 91 5.78 0.54 -4.25
N ILE A 92 4.62 -0.14 -4.25
CA ILE A 92 3.39 0.37 -3.63
C ILE A 92 3.57 0.54 -2.11
N ALA A 93 4.30 -0.34 -1.43
CA ALA A 93 4.59 -0.20 -0.01
C ALA A 93 5.39 1.07 0.29
N VAL A 94 6.38 1.40 -0.54
CA VAL A 94 7.12 2.68 -0.45
C VAL A 94 6.19 3.87 -0.66
N LEU A 95 5.33 3.82 -1.69
CA LEU A 95 4.35 4.89 -1.93
C LEU A 95 3.38 5.06 -0.75
N ALA A 96 2.91 3.95 -0.17
CA ALA A 96 2.02 3.96 1.00
C ALA A 96 2.71 4.58 2.23
N LEU A 97 3.99 4.31 2.43
CA LEU A 97 4.80 4.95 3.47
C LEU A 97 4.92 6.46 3.23
N VAL A 98 5.14 6.90 1.98
CA VAL A 98 5.17 8.33 1.64
C VAL A 98 3.84 9.01 1.96
N ILE A 99 2.70 8.39 1.62
CA ILE A 99 1.36 8.91 1.95
C ILE A 99 1.14 8.97 3.47
N TYR A 100 1.58 7.94 4.19
CA TYR A 100 1.50 7.94 5.65
C TYR A 100 2.37 9.04 6.28
N GLN A 101 3.57 9.26 5.75
CA GLN A 101 4.49 10.29 6.23
C GLN A 101 4.09 11.71 5.83
N SER A 102 3.48 11.91 4.65
CA SER A 102 2.95 13.22 4.24
C SER A 102 1.86 13.68 5.18
N GLY A 103 1.05 12.74 5.68
CA GLY A 103 0.13 12.96 6.79
C GLY A 103 0.79 13.41 8.09
N LYS A 104 2.12 13.30 8.30
CA LYS A 104 2.80 13.92 9.46
C LYS A 104 3.23 15.37 9.19
N VAL A 105 3.45 15.75 7.93
CA VAL A 105 3.93 17.09 7.54
C VAL A 105 2.77 18.07 7.37
N ILE A 106 1.66 17.61 6.79
CA ILE A 106 0.46 18.42 6.56
C ILE A 106 -0.22 18.81 7.88
N LEU A 107 -0.23 17.91 8.86
CA LEU A 107 -0.90 18.12 10.15
C LEU A 107 -0.39 19.28 11.00
N PRO A 108 0.93 19.44 11.26
CA PRO A 108 1.42 20.57 12.04
C PRO A 108 1.10 21.91 11.36
N ILE A 109 1.05 21.95 10.02
CA ILE A 109 0.70 23.15 9.26
C ILE A 109 -0.79 23.47 9.45
N GLU A 110 -1.68 22.48 9.31
CA GLU A 110 -3.12 22.67 9.47
C GLU A 110 -3.54 22.99 10.91
N GLU A 111 -2.92 22.35 11.90
CA GLU A 111 -3.13 22.68 13.32
C GLU A 111 -2.69 24.11 13.64
N TYR A 112 -1.59 24.57 13.02
CA TYR A 112 -1.13 25.95 13.16
C TYR A 112 -2.12 26.94 12.56
N GLU A 113 -2.59 26.71 11.32
CA GLU A 113 -3.60 27.56 10.68
C GLU A 113 -4.91 27.62 11.48
N GLN A 114 -5.38 26.49 12.02
CA GLN A 114 -6.56 26.47 12.88
C GLN A 114 -6.38 27.31 14.14
N ARG A 115 -5.24 27.19 14.84
CA ARG A 115 -4.95 27.98 16.04
C ARG A 115 -4.87 29.47 15.73
N VAL A 116 -4.26 29.85 14.60
CA VAL A 116 -4.16 31.25 14.15
C VAL A 116 -5.55 31.80 13.82
N SER A 117 -6.37 31.06 13.09
CA SER A 117 -7.76 31.42 12.79
C SER A 117 -8.60 31.61 14.05
N ASP A 118 -8.53 30.66 15.00
CA ASP A 118 -9.24 30.74 16.28
C ASP A 118 -8.77 31.92 17.14
N HIS A 119 -7.46 32.23 17.11
CA HIS A 119 -6.90 33.37 17.80
C HIS A 119 -7.44 34.70 17.25
N HIS A 120 -7.44 34.86 15.92
CA HIS A 120 -7.99 36.04 15.25
C HIS A 120 -9.49 36.21 15.55
N ARG A 121 -10.24 35.11 15.51
CA ARG A 121 -11.67 35.12 15.84
C ARG A 121 -11.93 35.62 17.27
N ARG A 122 -11.17 35.13 18.26
CA ARG A 122 -11.27 35.60 19.65
C ARG A 122 -10.90 37.08 19.81
N LEU A 123 -9.90 37.57 19.07
CA LEU A 123 -9.53 39.00 19.09
C LEU A 123 -10.66 39.87 18.56
N ILE A 124 -11.29 39.47 17.44
CA ILE A 124 -12.43 40.17 16.86
C ILE A 124 -13.61 40.17 17.83
N GLU A 125 -13.94 39.02 18.43
CA GLU A 125 -15.02 38.92 19.42
C GLU A 125 -14.78 39.83 20.63
N ARG A 126 -13.55 39.90 21.15
CA ARG A 126 -13.20 40.83 22.26
C ARG A 126 -13.31 42.29 21.85
N ALA A 127 -12.83 42.65 20.66
CA ALA A 127 -12.90 44.03 20.16
C ALA A 127 -14.35 44.50 19.96
N VAL A 128 -15.23 43.63 19.46
CA VAL A 128 -16.66 43.91 19.32
C VAL A 128 -17.33 44.06 20.68
N LYS A 129 -16.95 43.24 21.68
CA LYS A 129 -17.51 43.29 23.03
C LYS A 129 -17.13 44.55 23.80
N HIS A 130 -15.95 45.13 23.57
CA HIS A 130 -15.51 46.37 24.20
C HIS A 130 -16.05 47.65 23.52
N ARG A 131 -16.63 47.54 22.32
CA ARG A 131 -17.24 48.66 21.59
C ARG A 131 -18.74 48.86 21.88
N LYS A 132 -19.36 47.97 22.66
CA LYS A 132 -20.73 48.10 23.18
C LYS A 132 -20.66 48.45 24.66
#